data_AF-A0A392P1Z8-F1
#
_entry.id   AF-A0A392P1Z8-F1
#
_cell.length_a   1.000
_cell.length_b   1.000
_cell.length_c   1.000
_cell.angle_alpha   90.00
_cell.angle_beta   90.00
_cell.angle_gamma   90.00
#
_symmetry.space_group_name_H-M   'P 1'
#
loop_
_entity.id
_entity.type
_entity.pdbx_description
1 polymer ?
#
loop_
_entity_poly.entity_id
_entity_poly.type
_entity_poly.pdbx_seq_one_letter_code
_entity_poly.pdbx_strand_id
1 'polypeptide(L)' 'MKAAEGGYVRAMYNISLCYSFGEGLSRNHQVARKWMKRAADRGHSKAQFEHGLALYS' A
#
# COMPACT_ATOMS: atom_id res chain seq x y z
N MET A 1 9.85 10.19 -16.85
CA MET A 1 10.05 9.13 -15.82
C MET A 1 9.18 9.31 -14.57
N LYS A 2 8.99 10.53 -14.02
CA LYS A 2 8.11 10.80 -12.85
C LYS A 2 6.68 10.22 -12.91
N ALA A 3 6.05 10.20 -14.09
CA ALA A 3 4.70 9.63 -14.26
C ALA A 3 4.66 8.11 -14.07
N ALA A 4 5.71 7.39 -14.53
CA ALA A 4 5.81 5.94 -14.36
C ALA A 4 6.04 5.55 -12.89
N GLU A 5 6.83 6.34 -12.15
CA GLU A 5 7.02 6.16 -10.71
C GLU A 5 5.72 6.41 -9.94
N GLY A 6 4.98 7.49 -10.26
CA GLY A 6 3.69 7.77 -9.64
C GLY A 6 2.64 6.67 -9.89
N GLY A 7 2.63 6.11 -11.11
CA GLY A 7 1.78 4.95 -11.45
C GLY A 7 2.18 3.69 -10.67
N TYR A 8 3.47 3.42 -10.56
CA TYR A 8 4.00 2.27 -9.82
C TYR A 8 3.67 2.33 -8.32
N VAL A 9 3.80 3.51 -7.72
CA VAL A 9 3.47 3.74 -6.30
C VAL A 9 1.97 3.55 -6.03
N ARG A 10 1.11 4.02 -6.93
CA ARG A 10 -0.35 3.81 -6.84
C ARG A 10 -0.73 2.34 -6.98
N ALA A 11 -0.03 1.61 -7.85
CA ALA A 11 -0.21 0.16 -8.00
C ALA A 11 0.18 -0.61 -6.72
N MET A 12 1.27 -0.23 -6.03
CA MET A 12 1.62 -0.82 -4.74
C MET A 12 0.53 -0.64 -3.68
N TYR A 13 -0.05 0.55 -3.60
CA TYR A 13 -1.16 0.83 -2.70
C TYR A 13 -2.37 -0.07 -3.02
N ASN A 14 -2.76 -0.17 -4.29
CA ASN A 14 -3.88 -1.03 -4.68
C ASN A 14 -3.63 -2.51 -4.36
N ILE A 15 -2.42 -3.03 -4.62
CA ILE A 15 -2.05 -4.40 -4.26
C ILE A 15 -2.17 -4.62 -2.75
N SER A 16 -1.77 -3.64 -1.94
CA SER A 16 -1.92 -3.73 -0.48
C SER A 16 -3.38 -3.87 -0.05
N LEU A 17 -4.29 -3.15 -0.71
CA LEU A 17 -5.72 -3.25 -0.45
C LEU A 17 -6.29 -4.61 -0.88
N CYS A 18 -5.90 -5.13 -2.05
CA CYS A 18 -6.35 -6.45 -2.51
C CYS A 18 -5.96 -7.56 -1.51
N TYR A 19 -4.73 -7.53 -0.99
CA TYR A 19 -4.31 -8.49 0.05
C TYR A 19 -4.99 -8.27 1.41
N SER A 20 -5.39 -7.04 1.73
CA SER A 20 -6.08 -6.70 2.99
C SER A 20 -7.54 -7.15 2.97
N PHE A 21 -8.25 -6.92 1.87
CA PHE A 21 -9.66 -7.27 1.70
C PHE A 21 -9.85 -8.72 1.23
N GLY A 22 -8.87 -9.31 0.55
CA GLY A 22 -8.97 -10.65 -0.03
C GLY A 22 -9.83 -10.69 -1.30
N GLU A 23 -10.03 -9.55 -1.98
CA GLU A 23 -10.75 -9.52 -3.25
C GLU A 23 -9.88 -10.10 -4.37
N GLY A 24 -10.23 -11.30 -4.83
CA GLY A 24 -9.52 -12.01 -5.90
C GLY A 24 -8.17 -12.62 -5.51
N LEU A 25 -7.74 -12.47 -4.25
CA LEU A 25 -6.49 -13.03 -3.69
C LEU A 25 -6.74 -13.57 -2.28
N SER A 26 -5.98 -14.58 -1.85
CA SER A 26 -6.00 -15.01 -0.44
C SER A 26 -5.59 -13.86 0.47
N ARG A 27 -6.43 -13.56 1.47
CA ARG A 27 -6.19 -12.48 2.43
C ARG A 27 -4.85 -12.69 3.13
N ASN A 28 -3.93 -11.73 2.96
CA ASN A 28 -2.59 -11.81 3.55
C ASN A 28 -2.17 -10.44 4.08
N HIS A 29 -2.45 -10.22 5.35
CA HIS A 29 -2.15 -8.99 6.06
C HIS A 29 -0.65 -8.68 6.13
N GLN A 30 0.22 -9.69 6.13
CA GLN A 30 1.67 -9.46 6.13
C GLN A 30 2.13 -8.88 4.79
N VAL A 31 1.63 -9.43 3.69
CA VAL A 31 1.95 -8.96 2.34
C VAL A 31 1.32 -7.59 2.11
N ALA A 32 0.08 -7.36 2.55
CA ALA A 32 -0.57 -6.06 2.49
C ALA A 32 0.27 -4.97 3.18
N ARG A 33 0.69 -5.20 4.43
CA ARG A 33 1.54 -4.25 5.17
C ARG A 33 2.89 -3.99 4.49
N LYS A 34 3.51 -5.02 3.89
CA LYS A 34 4.78 -4.88 3.16
C LYS A 34 4.64 -3.94 1.96
N TRP A 35 3.58 -4.09 1.16
CA TRP A 35 3.32 -3.23 0.01
C TRP A 35 2.87 -1.82 0.40
N MET A 36 2.05 -1.70 1.45
CA MET A 36 1.63 -0.41 2.02
C MET A 36 2.83 0.40 2.50
N LYS A 37 3.74 -0.21 3.27
CA LYS A 37 4.98 0.43 3.72
C LYS A 37 5.84 0.89 2.56
N ARG A 38 6.02 0.05 1.53
CA ARG A 38 6.82 0.42 0.34
C ARG A 38 6.21 1.58 -0.46
N ALA A 39 4.88 1.68 -0.51
CA ALA A 39 4.18 2.81 -1.11
C ALA A 39 4.36 4.08 -0.26
N ALA A 40 4.29 3.96 1.07
CA ALA A 40 4.51 5.07 2.00
C ALA A 40 5.96 5.61 1.92
N ASP A 41 6.96 4.73 1.88
CA ASP A 41 8.39 5.06 1.74
C ASP A 41 8.68 5.79 0.41
N ARG A 42 7.87 5.55 -0.62
CA ARG A 42 7.95 6.23 -1.92
C ARG A 42 7.09 7.50 -2.03
N GLY A 43 6.53 7.97 -0.92
CA GLY A 43 5.80 9.24 -0.88
C GLY A 43 4.32 9.15 -1.25
N HIS A 44 3.69 7.97 -1.21
CA HIS A 44 2.24 7.88 -1.42
C HIS A 44 1.50 8.44 -0.21
N SER A 45 0.93 9.64 -0.33
CA SER A 45 0.25 10.34 0.77
C SER A 45 -0.82 9.48 1.45
N LYS A 46 -1.59 8.72 0.66
CA LYS A 46 -2.63 7.82 1.20
C LYS A 46 -2.05 6.64 1.96
N ALA A 47 -0.93 6.07 1.50
CA ALA A 47 -0.29 4.96 2.20
C ALA A 47 0.41 5.44 3.49
N GLN A 48 0.97 6.65 3.48
CA GLN A 48 1.56 7.28 4.66
C GLN A 48 0.49 7.56 5.72
N PHE A 49 -0.68 8.04 5.33
CA PHE A 49 -1.80 8.28 6.24
C PHE A 49 -2.30 6.98 6.89
N GLU A 50 -2.55 5.94 6.08
CA GLU A 50 -3.01 4.63 6.56
C GLU A 50 -1.96 3.92 7.44
N HIS A 51 -0.68 4.02 7.08
CA HIS A 51 0.40 3.48 7.91
C HIS A 51 0.60 4.27 9.21
N GLY A 52 0.36 5.58 9.20
CA GLY A 52 0.38 6.43 10.39
C GLY A 52 -0.72 6.03 11.37
N LEU A 53 -1.96 5.89 10.90
CA LEU A 53 -3.09 5.45 11.73
C LEU A 53 -2.86 4.08 12.38
N ALA A 54 -2.26 3.13 11.66
CA ALA A 54 -1.93 1.81 12.20
C ALA A 54 -0.87 1.80 13.32
N LEU A 55 -0.10 2.89 13.51
CA LEU A 55 0.85 3.05 14.62
C LEU A 55 0.22 3.71 15.86
N TYR A 56 -0.94 4.34 15.71
CA TYR A 56 -1.67 5.02 16.80
C TYR A 56 -2.82 4.18 17.38
N SER A 57 -3.09 2.99 16.83
CA SER A 57 -4.08 2.01 17.32
C SER A 57 -3.41 0.85 18.04
#